data_AF-A0A841FLM8-F1
#
_entry.id   AF-A0A841FLM8-F1
#
_cell.length_a   1.000
_cell.length_b   1.000
_cell.length_c   1.000
_cell.angle_alpha   90.00
_cell.angle_beta   90.00
_cell.angle_gamma   90.00
#
_symmetry.space_group_name_H-M   'P 1'
#
loop_
_entity.id
_entity.type
_entity.pdbx_description
1 polymer ?
#
loop_
_entity_poly.entity_id
_entity_poly.type
_entity_poly.pdbx_seq_one_letter_code
_entity_poly.pdbx_strand_id
1 'polypeptide(L)'
;MNLDDEFESAAAVREYCDKVRAVTHRMGVELSIASEELNAALREIPGNVLAFGLDTRYRAKQVSKHLEHAADAQKECAAAAVRTYAAFRRHFRGELELANGKQPKRHFSFKD
;
A
#
# COMPACT_ATOMS: atom_id res chain seq x y z
N MET A 1 0.80 -21.14 8.09
CA MET A 1 -0.32 -20.43 7.43
C MET A 1 -0.63 -21.24 6.19
N ASN A 2 -1.73 -21.99 6.18
CA ASN A 2 -2.16 -22.68 4.96
C ASN A 2 -2.69 -21.62 4.00
N LEU A 3 -2.13 -21.57 2.79
CA LEU A 3 -2.53 -20.63 1.73
C LEU A 3 -3.92 -20.95 1.16
N ASP A 4 -4.43 -22.14 1.45
CA ASP A 4 -5.60 -22.73 0.80
C ASP A 4 -6.89 -21.93 1.10
N ASP A 5 -7.00 -21.28 2.27
CA ASP A 5 -8.21 -20.52 2.69
C ASP A 5 -8.17 -19.01 2.37
N GLU A 6 -7.04 -18.45 1.91
CA GLU A 6 -6.83 -16.99 1.95
C GLU A 6 -7.72 -16.19 0.98
N PHE A 7 -8.33 -16.86 -0.01
CA PHE A 7 -9.14 -16.22 -1.06
C PHE A 7 -10.50 -16.90 -1.31
N GLU A 8 -10.96 -17.78 -0.43
CA GLU A 8 -12.21 -18.56 -0.67
C GLU A 8 -13.49 -17.76 -0.47
N SER A 9 -13.43 -16.59 0.17
CA SER A 9 -14.61 -15.75 0.41
C SER A 9 -14.32 -14.28 0.21
N ALA A 10 -15.36 -13.49 -0.09
CA ALA A 10 -15.25 -12.03 -0.15
C ALA A 10 -14.76 -11.41 1.17
N ALA A 11 -15.06 -12.05 2.30
CA ALA A 11 -14.55 -11.64 3.60
C ALA A 11 -13.04 -11.91 3.70
N ALA A 12 -12.57 -13.08 3.28
CA ALA A 12 -11.15 -13.43 3.25
C ALA A 12 -10.34 -12.51 2.33
N VAL A 13 -10.82 -12.26 1.10
CA VAL A 13 -10.17 -11.32 0.15
C VAL A 13 -10.09 -9.91 0.74
N ARG A 14 -11.15 -9.45 1.42
CA ARG A 14 -11.15 -8.15 2.11
C ARG A 14 -10.11 -8.11 3.22
N GLU A 15 -10.13 -9.10 4.09
CA GLU A 15 -9.24 -9.20 5.24
C GLU A 15 -7.78 -9.23 4.79
N TYR A 16 -7.47 -9.98 3.74
CA TYR A 16 -6.15 -9.99 3.13
C TYR A 16 -5.73 -8.60 2.63
N CYS A 17 -6.57 -7.94 1.83
CA CYS A 17 -6.28 -6.60 1.32
C CYS A 17 -6.12 -5.56 2.44
N ASP A 18 -6.93 -5.65 3.50
CA ASP A 18 -6.83 -4.79 4.68
C ASP A 18 -5.54 -5.04 5.46
N LYS A 19 -5.08 -6.30 5.59
CA LYS A 19 -3.78 -6.66 6.19
C LYS A 19 -2.62 -6.09 5.37
N VAL A 20 -2.62 -6.29 4.05
CA VAL A 20 -1.59 -5.75 3.14
C VAL A 20 -1.53 -4.24 3.25
N ARG A 21 -2.69 -3.56 3.22
CA ARG A 21 -2.78 -2.09 3.36
C ARG A 21 -2.20 -1.61 4.69
N ALA A 22 -2.52 -2.29 5.79
CA ALA A 22 -2.03 -1.91 7.12
C ALA A 22 -0.51 -2.05 7.24
N VAL A 23 0.05 -3.19 6.81
CA VAL A 23 1.49 -3.48 6.88
C VAL A 23 2.28 -2.50 6.00
N THR A 24 1.87 -2.34 4.75
CA THR A 24 2.57 -1.48 3.78
C THR A 24 2.46 -0.02 4.14
N HIS A 25 1.29 0.47 4.57
CA HIS A 25 1.16 1.84 5.06
C HIS A 25 2.08 2.12 6.25
N ARG A 26 2.10 1.22 7.25
CA ARG A 26 3.00 1.36 8.41
C ARG A 26 4.46 1.37 7.99
N MET A 27 4.88 0.42 7.14
CA MET A 27 6.23 0.35 6.61
C MET A 27 6.60 1.63 5.85
N GLY A 28 5.67 2.18 5.06
CA GLY A 28 5.89 3.44 4.34
C GLY A 28 6.15 4.63 5.27
N VAL A 29 5.44 4.71 6.41
CA VAL A 29 5.69 5.74 7.42
C VAL A 29 7.06 5.56 8.07
N GLU A 30 7.39 4.33 8.50
CA GLU A 30 8.68 4.02 9.12
C GLU A 30 9.86 4.34 8.19
N LEU A 31 9.75 4.00 6.89
CA LEU A 31 10.77 4.31 5.88
C LEU A 31 10.90 5.81 5.59
N SER A 32 9.80 6.57 5.65
CA SER A 32 9.83 8.02 5.48
C SER A 32 10.62 8.68 6.60
N ILE A 33 10.36 8.28 7.85
CA ILE A 33 11.09 8.77 9.03
C ILE A 33 12.56 8.37 8.93
N ALA A 34 12.84 7.11 8.62
CA ALA A 34 14.22 6.62 8.47
C ALA A 34 14.98 7.36 7.36
N SER A 35 14.32 7.78 6.28
CA SER A 35 14.93 8.61 5.23
C SER A 35 15.38 9.97 5.78
N GLU A 36 14.53 10.63 6.54
CA GLU A 36 14.81 11.94 7.15
C GLU A 36 15.93 11.84 8.18
N GLU A 37 15.87 10.86 9.08
CA GLU A 37 16.88 10.61 10.10
C GLU A 37 18.24 10.28 9.47
N LEU A 38 18.27 9.41 8.45
CA LEU A 38 19.49 9.06 7.73
C LEU A 38 20.09 10.27 7.02
N ASN A 39 19.26 11.11 6.39
CA ASN A 39 19.73 12.33 5.74
C ASN A 39 20.37 13.29 6.76
N ALA A 40 19.69 13.51 7.90
CA ALA A 40 20.18 14.36 8.96
C ALA A 40 21.51 13.84 9.53
N ALA A 41 21.57 12.56 9.90
CA ALA A 41 22.79 11.94 10.44
C ALA A 41 23.98 12.04 9.48
N LEU A 42 23.77 11.83 8.17
CA LEU A 42 24.83 11.92 7.18
C LEU A 42 25.30 13.36 6.92
N ARG A 43 24.44 14.37 7.14
CA ARG A 43 24.79 15.78 6.96
C ARG A 43 25.73 16.32 8.04
N GLU A 44 25.76 15.69 9.20
CA GLU A 44 26.69 16.03 10.30
C GLU A 44 28.13 15.61 9.99
N ILE A 45 28.35 14.77 8.97
CA ILE A 45 29.70 14.33 8.59
C ILE A 45 30.45 15.51 7.91
N PRO A 46 31.64 15.90 8.41
CA PRO A 46 32.42 16.97 7.80
C PRO A 46 32.68 16.71 6.30
N GLY A 47 32.30 17.69 5.47
CA GLY A 47 32.54 17.67 4.02
C GLY A 47 33.80 18.41 3.63
N ASN A 48 33.97 18.63 2.32
CA ASN A 48 35.09 19.42 1.81
C ASN A 48 34.92 20.89 2.22
N VAL A 49 35.94 21.43 2.91
CA VAL A 49 35.98 22.83 3.37
C VAL A 49 35.87 23.80 2.19
N LEU A 50 36.51 23.51 1.06
CA LEU A 50 36.45 24.33 -0.16
C LEU A 50 35.07 24.32 -0.82
N ALA A 51 34.26 23.30 -0.54
CA ALA A 51 32.89 23.16 -1.04
C ALA A 51 31.84 23.59 0.01
N PHE A 52 32.26 24.16 1.14
CA PHE A 52 31.38 24.52 2.27
C PHE A 52 30.45 23.36 2.72
N GLY A 53 30.91 22.10 2.59
CA GLY A 53 30.12 20.92 2.94
C GLY A 53 28.93 20.58 2.02
N LEU A 54 28.80 21.24 0.86
CA LEU A 54 27.75 20.94 -0.13
C LEU A 54 27.87 19.51 -0.68
N ASP A 55 29.09 18.98 -0.77
CA ASP A 55 29.37 17.62 -1.22
C ASP A 55 28.76 16.58 -0.28
N THR A 56 28.85 16.77 1.04
CA THR A 56 28.19 15.90 2.02
C THR A 56 26.68 15.98 1.89
N ARG A 57 26.10 17.18 1.81
CA ARG A 57 24.64 17.35 1.71
C ARG A 57 24.07 16.66 0.47
N TYR A 58 24.77 16.75 -0.66
CA TYR A 58 24.38 16.08 -1.88
C TYR A 58 24.42 14.55 -1.71
N ARG A 59 25.54 14.01 -1.21
CA ARG A 59 25.70 12.56 -0.97
C ARG A 59 24.67 12.03 0.04
N ALA A 60 24.40 12.76 1.12
CA ALA A 60 23.38 12.43 2.10
C ALA A 60 21.99 12.30 1.46
N LYS A 61 21.61 13.22 0.56
CA LYS A 61 20.35 13.12 -0.19
C LYS A 61 20.36 11.95 -1.17
N GLN A 62 21.49 11.68 -1.85
CA GLN A 62 21.60 10.54 -2.76
C GLN A 62 21.43 9.19 -2.05
N VAL A 63 21.85 9.08 -0.78
CA VAL A 63 21.65 7.85 0.01
C VAL A 63 20.22 7.78 0.55
N SER A 64 19.75 8.83 1.24
CA SER A 64 18.43 8.85 1.89
C SER A 64 17.25 8.75 0.93
N LYS A 65 17.39 9.24 -0.32
CA LYS A 65 16.32 9.15 -1.34
C LYS A 65 15.87 7.71 -1.62
N HIS A 66 16.71 6.71 -1.37
CA HIS A 66 16.33 5.31 -1.58
C HIS A 66 15.27 4.84 -0.58
N LEU A 67 15.37 5.30 0.68
CA LEU A 67 14.34 5.05 1.69
C LEU A 67 13.07 5.85 1.41
N GLU A 68 13.20 7.09 0.93
CA GLU A 68 12.08 7.93 0.48
C GLU A 68 11.30 7.24 -0.67
N HIS A 69 12.02 6.76 -1.69
CA HIS A 69 11.40 6.00 -2.79
C HIS A 69 10.75 4.70 -2.30
N ALA A 70 11.38 3.99 -1.35
CA ALA A 70 10.79 2.79 -0.76
C ALA A 70 9.51 3.13 0.02
N ALA A 71 9.49 4.25 0.75
CA ALA A 71 8.30 4.74 1.44
C ALA A 71 7.14 5.00 0.48
N ASP A 72 7.41 5.63 -0.66
CA ASP A 72 6.40 5.89 -1.69
C ASP A 72 5.91 4.61 -2.37
N ALA A 73 6.81 3.66 -2.64
CA ALA A 73 6.42 2.35 -3.16
C ALA A 73 5.49 1.59 -2.20
N GLN A 74 5.73 1.71 -0.88
CA GLN A 74 4.86 1.11 0.13
C GLN A 74 3.47 1.79 0.19
N LYS A 75 3.40 3.12 0.06
CA LYS A 75 2.12 3.83 -0.07
C LYS A 75 1.34 3.37 -1.31
N GLU A 76 2.03 3.17 -2.42
CA GLU A 76 1.42 2.66 -3.65
C GLU A 76 0.94 1.21 -3.50
N CYS A 77 1.69 0.37 -2.78
CA CYS A 77 1.26 -0.98 -2.42
C CYS A 77 -0.04 -0.96 -1.61
N ALA A 78 -0.13 -0.07 -0.61
CA ALA A 78 -1.35 0.11 0.18
C ALA A 78 -2.54 0.55 -0.69
N ALA A 79 -2.32 1.48 -1.63
CA ALA A 79 -3.34 1.92 -2.57
C ALA A 79 -3.78 0.81 -3.54
N ALA A 80 -2.82 0.02 -4.02
CA ALA A 80 -3.10 -1.14 -4.87
C ALA A 80 -3.97 -2.17 -4.16
N ALA A 81 -3.72 -2.47 -2.88
CA ALA A 81 -4.55 -3.39 -2.10
C ALA A 81 -6.02 -2.93 -2.01
N VAL A 82 -6.27 -1.63 -1.82
CA VAL A 82 -7.63 -1.07 -1.84
C VAL A 82 -8.27 -1.22 -3.21
N ARG A 83 -7.53 -0.90 -4.29
CA ARG A 83 -8.03 -1.03 -5.67
C ARG A 83 -8.31 -2.49 -6.03
N THR A 84 -7.52 -3.44 -5.55
CA THR A 84 -7.75 -4.87 -5.72
C THR A 84 -9.09 -5.28 -5.16
N TYR A 85 -9.39 -4.92 -3.90
CA TYR A 85 -10.67 -5.26 -3.30
C TYR A 85 -11.86 -4.55 -3.99
N ALA A 86 -11.67 -3.29 -4.39
CA ALA A 86 -12.70 -2.55 -5.14
C ALA A 86 -12.99 -3.19 -6.50
N ALA A 87 -11.96 -3.61 -7.23
CA ALA A 87 -12.09 -4.30 -8.51
C ALA A 87 -12.74 -5.67 -8.33
N PHE A 88 -12.32 -6.45 -7.32
CA PHE A 88 -12.95 -7.72 -6.96
C PHE A 88 -14.45 -7.54 -6.73
N ARG A 89 -14.85 -6.58 -5.89
CA ARG A 89 -16.27 -6.29 -5.66
C ARG A 89 -17.01 -5.83 -6.90
N ARG A 90 -16.37 -5.11 -7.82
CA ARG A 90 -17.00 -4.64 -9.06
C ARG A 90 -17.25 -5.78 -10.04
N HIS A 91 -16.26 -6.66 -10.21
CA HIS A 91 -16.29 -7.71 -11.23
C HIS A 91 -17.00 -8.98 -10.78
N PHE A 92 -17.00 -9.29 -9.48
CA PHE A 92 -17.57 -10.53 -8.95
C PHE A 92 -18.82 -10.31 -8.08
N ARG A 93 -19.45 -9.12 -8.17
CA ARG A 93 -20.57 -8.76 -7.30
C ARG A 93 -21.74 -9.72 -7.42
N GLY A 94 -22.09 -10.09 -8.65
CA GLY A 94 -23.28 -10.92 -8.93
C GLY A 94 -23.09 -12.35 -8.41
N GLU A 95 -21.92 -12.91 -8.66
CA GLU A 95 -21.51 -14.23 -8.18
C GLU A 95 -21.46 -14.27 -6.65
N LEU A 96 -20.97 -13.20 -6.01
CA LEU A 96 -20.96 -13.08 -4.55
C LEU A 96 -22.37 -12.92 -3.95
N GLU A 97 -23.27 -12.20 -4.60
CA GLU A 97 -24.66 -12.07 -4.14
C GLU A 97 -25.41 -13.41 -4.25
N LEU A 98 -25.18 -14.16 -5.33
CA LEU A 98 -25.69 -15.52 -5.55
C LEU A 98 -25.10 -16.53 -4.53
N ALA A 99 -23.78 -16.51 -4.32
CA ALA A 99 -23.10 -17.39 -3.37
C ALA A 99 -23.53 -17.13 -1.91
N ASN A 100 -23.84 -15.89 -1.56
CA ASN A 100 -24.35 -15.52 -0.24
C ASN A 100 -25.85 -15.81 -0.05
N GLY A 101 -26.51 -16.52 -0.98
CA GLY A 101 -27.92 -16.91 -0.87
C GLY A 101 -28.91 -15.75 -0.94
N LYS A 102 -28.45 -14.52 -1.23
CA LYS A 102 -29.33 -13.38 -1.47
C LYS A 102 -29.82 -13.46 -2.90
N GLN A 103 -30.95 -14.13 -3.11
CA GLN A 103 -31.59 -14.10 -4.42
C GLN A 103 -31.81 -12.64 -4.83
N PRO A 104 -31.32 -12.20 -6.00
CA PRO A 104 -31.61 -10.86 -6.48
C PRO A 104 -33.13 -10.75 -6.59
N LYS A 105 -33.73 -9.77 -5.90
CA LYS A 105 -35.17 -9.52 -5.98
C LYS A 105 -35.51 -9.21 -7.43
N ARG A 106 -36.00 -10.20 -8.18
CA ARG A 106 -36.51 -10.03 -9.54
C ARG A 106 -37.80 -9.20 -9.43
N HIS A 107 -37.68 -7.88 -9.46
CA HIS A 107 -38.84 -7.02 -9.62
C HIS A 107 -39.14 -6.87 -11.11
N PHE A 108 -39.84 -7.86 -11.67
CA PHE A 108 -40.52 -7.71 -12.96
C PHE A 108 -42.00 -7.46 -12.66
N SER A 109 -42.45 -6.24 -12.93
CA SER A 109 -43.88 -5.91 -12.96
C SER A 109 -44.15 -5.14 -14.23
N PHE A 110 -44.75 -5.82 -15.20
CA PHE A 110 -45.63 -5.20 -16.18
C PHE A 110 -46.99 -5.85 -15.96
N LYS A 111 -47.92 -5.07 -15.38
CA LYS A 111 -49.36 -5.34 -15.42
C LYS A 111 -49.88 -4.80 -16.76
N ASP A 112 -50.80 -5.54 -17.36
CA ASP A 112 -51.49 -5.28 -18.62
C ASP A 112 -52.10 -3.86 -18.71
#